data_AF-U7D7D6-F1
#
_entry.id   AF-U7D7D6-F1
#
_cell.length_a   1.000
_cell.length_b   1.000
_cell.length_c   1.000
_cell.angle_alpha   90.00
_cell.angle_beta   90.00
_cell.angle_gamma   90.00
#
_symmetry.space_group_name_H-M   'P 1'
#
loop_
_entity.id
_entity.type
_entity.pdbx_description
1 polymer ?
#
loop_
_entity_poly.entity_id
_entity_poly.type
_entity_poly.pdbx_seq_one_letter_code
_entity_poly.pdbx_strand_id
1 'polypeptide(L)'
;MDMIYLLDLSFVALLFVIAYLSRRIGEALMIQPHYKLFYFSAFLITIASLLSIFAKGVDGMERVHLIALGIRGASSLLSLPVAVRYWSWLFNEDMRG
;
A
#
# COMPACT_ATOMS: atom_id res chain seq x y z
N MET A 1 -2.04 -0.97 -20.34
CA MET A 1 -1.11 -1.70 -19.43
C MET A 1 -0.09 -0.76 -18.80
N ASP A 2 0.48 0.20 -19.53
CA ASP A 2 1.51 1.10 -18.97
C ASP A 2 0.99 2.03 -17.87
N MET A 3 -0.27 2.44 -17.95
CA MET A 3 -0.94 3.19 -16.88
C MET A 3 -1.04 2.42 -15.56
N ILE A 4 -1.15 1.09 -15.57
CA ILE A 4 -1.27 0.30 -14.34
C ILE A 4 0.04 0.32 -13.57
N TYR A 5 1.18 0.21 -14.25
CA TYR A 5 2.49 0.30 -13.59
C TYR A 5 2.76 1.70 -13.04
N LEU A 6 2.35 2.73 -13.77
CA LEU A 6 2.49 4.12 -13.32
C LEU A 6 1.64 4.37 -12.07
N LEU A 7 0.42 3.82 -12.05
CA LEU A 7 -0.44 3.80 -10.86
C LEU A 7 0.22 3.03 -9.72
N ASP A 8 0.69 1.81 -9.94
CA ASP A 8 1.35 0.98 -8.92
C ASP A 8 2.58 1.71 -8.33
N LEU A 9 3.41 2.34 -9.17
CA LEU A 9 4.56 3.13 -8.74
C LEU A 9 4.14 4.34 -7.89
N SER A 10 3.13 5.09 -8.35
CA SER A 10 2.61 6.24 -7.60
C SER A 10 2.03 5.83 -6.26
N PHE A 11 1.35 4.68 -6.21
CA PHE A 11 0.73 4.15 -5.01
C PHE A 11 1.77 3.62 -4.01
N VAL A 12 2.82 2.96 -4.50
CA VAL A 12 3.98 2.59 -3.68
C VAL A 12 4.63 3.84 -3.09
N ALA A 13 4.91 4.87 -3.89
CA ALA A 13 5.47 6.12 -3.39
C ALA A 13 4.58 6.77 -2.32
N LEU A 14 3.27 6.79 -2.54
CA LEU A 14 2.28 7.27 -1.58
C LEU A 14 2.32 6.45 -0.27
N LEU A 15 2.39 5.13 -0.34
CA LEU A 15 2.52 4.26 0.83
C LEU A 15 3.81 4.56 1.62
N PHE A 16 4.93 4.86 0.95
CA PHE A 16 6.16 5.29 1.63
C PHE A 16 5.97 6.64 2.36
N VAL A 17 5.32 7.62 1.71
CA VAL A 17 5.02 8.91 2.34
C VAL A 17 4.12 8.74 3.55
N ILE A 18 3.04 7.96 3.42
CA ILE A 18 2.12 7.66 4.52
C ILE A 18 2.84 6.91 5.64
N ALA A 19 3.67 5.92 5.32
CA ALA A 19 4.44 5.17 6.31
C ALA A 19 5.39 6.08 7.09
N TYR A 20 6.05 7.02 6.42
CA TYR A 20 6.93 7.99 7.05
C TYR A 20 6.17 8.94 7.98
N LEU A 21 5.03 9.49 7.53
CA LEU A 21 4.18 10.36 8.34
C LEU A 21 3.59 9.59 9.54
N SER A 22 3.03 8.40 9.31
CA SER A 22 2.48 7.55 10.36
C SER A 22 3.54 7.11 11.38
N ARG A 23 4.80 6.94 10.95
CA ARG A 23 5.91 6.71 11.88
C ARG A 23 6.12 7.91 12.80
N ARG A 24 6.20 9.14 12.26
CA ARG A 24 6.38 10.37 13.05
C ARG A 24 5.22 10.61 14.01
N ILE A 25 4.00 10.42 13.54
CA ILE A 25 2.79 10.52 14.36
C ILE A 25 2.79 9.44 15.46
N GLY A 26 3.14 8.21 15.11
CA GLY A 26 3.25 7.11 16.08
C GLY A 26 4.30 7.36 17.16
N GLU A 27 5.44 7.94 16.80
CA GLU A 27 6.47 8.39 17.75
C GLU A 27 5.94 9.48 18.68
N ALA A 28 5.21 10.47 18.16
CA ALA A 28 4.62 11.56 18.95
C ALA A 28 3.50 11.08 19.89
N LEU A 29 2.68 10.13 19.45
CA LEU A 29 1.52 9.61 20.19
C LEU A 29 1.83 8.33 21.00
N MET A 30 3.09 7.88 21.02
CA MET A 30 3.51 6.59 21.62
C MET A 30 2.68 5.38 21.15
N ILE A 31 2.22 5.39 19.89
CA ILE A 31 1.44 4.30 19.30
C ILE A 31 2.41 3.23 18.76
N GLN A 32 2.10 1.95 19.02
CA GLN A 32 2.86 0.80 18.51
C GLN A 32 3.10 0.90 16.98
N PRO A 33 4.27 0.43 16.48
CA PRO A 33 4.76 0.69 15.12
C PRO A 33 4.06 -0.14 14.02
N HIS A 34 2.75 0.03 13.88
CA HIS A 34 1.92 -0.60 12.86
C HIS A 34 2.18 -0.02 11.46
N TYR A 35 2.89 1.11 11.35
CA TYR A 35 3.30 1.71 10.07
C TYR A 35 4.10 0.75 9.17
N LYS A 36 4.72 -0.30 9.75
CA LYS A 36 5.43 -1.35 9.00
C LYS A 36 4.53 -2.08 7.99
N LEU A 37 3.22 -2.13 8.24
CA LEU A 37 2.26 -2.73 7.32
C LEU A 37 2.14 -1.95 6.00
N PHE A 38 2.37 -0.63 6.00
CA PHE A 38 2.43 0.13 4.74
C PHE A 38 3.62 -0.28 3.88
N TYR A 39 4.78 -0.52 4.48
CA TYR A 39 5.95 -1.04 3.77
C TYR A 39 5.70 -2.45 3.24
N PHE A 40 5.00 -3.29 4.02
CA PHE A 40 4.60 -4.63 3.58
C PHE A 40 3.63 -4.58 2.38
N SER A 41 2.61 -3.72 2.43
CA SER A 41 1.72 -3.48 1.29
C SER A 41 2.47 -2.95 0.07
N ALA A 42 3.41 -2.02 0.24
CA ALA A 42 4.23 -1.50 -0.85
C ALA A 42 5.09 -2.60 -1.49
N PHE A 43 5.66 -3.48 -0.67
CA PHE A 43 6.43 -4.64 -1.13
C PHE A 43 5.56 -5.60 -1.96
N LEU A 44 4.35 -5.93 -1.48
CA LEU A 44 3.44 -6.81 -2.21
C LEU A 44 2.99 -6.23 -3.56
N ILE A 45 2.69 -4.92 -3.62
CA ILE A 45 2.32 -4.24 -4.87
C ILE A 45 3.49 -4.23 -5.85
N THR A 46 4.72 -4.05 -5.34
CA THR A 46 5.94 -4.13 -6.15
C THR A 46 6.12 -5.54 -6.74
N ILE A 47 5.92 -6.59 -5.93
CA ILE A 47 5.96 -7.98 -6.41
C ILE A 47 4.88 -8.25 -7.46
N ALA A 48 3.65 -7.82 -7.23
CA ALA A 48 2.55 -7.98 -8.19
C ALA A 48 2.85 -7.28 -9.53
N SER A 49 3.48 -6.10 -9.46
CA SER A 49 3.92 -5.35 -10.64
C SER A 49 4.99 -6.12 -11.42
N LEU A 50 6.01 -6.63 -10.74
CA LEU A 50 7.07 -7.43 -11.38
C LEU A 50 6.49 -8.70 -12.02
N LEU A 51 5.65 -9.45 -11.30
CA LEU A 51 4.94 -10.62 -11.84
C LEU A 51 4.15 -10.28 -13.11
N SER A 52 3.47 -9.14 -13.13
CA SER A 52 2.72 -8.67 -14.30
C SER A 52 3.63 -8.31 -15.49
N ILE A 53 4.85 -7.82 -15.24
CA ILE A 53 5.85 -7.52 -16.28
C ILE A 53 6.40 -8.83 -16.88
N PHE A 54 6.81 -9.78 -16.03
CA PHE A 54 7.32 -11.07 -16.49
C PHE A 54 6.27 -11.88 -17.25
N ALA A 55 5.02 -11.87 -16.79
CA ALA A 55 3.92 -12.57 -17.45
C ALA A 55 3.58 -12.01 -18.84
N LYS A 56 3.85 -10.73 -19.11
CA LYS A 56 3.69 -10.17 -20.47
C LYS A 56 4.71 -10.71 -21.46
N GLY A 57 5.89 -11.11 -20.99
CA GLY A 57 6.96 -11.63 -21.85
C GLY A 57 6.77 -13.09 -22.26
N VAL A 58 5.75 -13.77 -21.73
CA VAL A 58 5.50 -15.20 -21.93
C VAL A 58 4.04 -15.40 -22.33
N ASP A 59 3.79 -15.76 -23.59
CA ASP A 59 2.45 -16.03 -24.09
C ASP A 59 1.77 -17.16 -23.27
N GLY A 60 0.48 -16.98 -22.94
CA GLY A 60 -0.33 -17.97 -22.20
C GLY A 60 -0.41 -17.80 -20.68
N MET A 61 0.16 -16.73 -20.11
CA MET A 61 0.18 -16.49 -18.65
C MET A 61 -0.99 -15.63 -18.10
N GLU A 62 -2.21 -15.76 -18.64
CA GLU A 62 -3.37 -14.97 -18.18
C GLU A 62 -3.69 -15.16 -16.68
N ARG A 63 -3.49 -16.39 -16.16
CA ARG A 63 -3.69 -16.70 -14.74
C ARG A 63 -2.77 -15.91 -13.81
N VAL A 64 -1.56 -15.59 -14.25
CA VAL A 64 -0.59 -14.79 -13.46
C VAL A 64 -1.09 -13.36 -13.30
N HIS A 65 -1.77 -12.83 -14.32
CA HIS A 65 -2.37 -11.50 -14.26
C HIS A 65 -3.49 -11.43 -13.21
N LEU A 66 -4.33 -12.46 -13.12
CA LEU A 66 -5.38 -12.56 -12.10
C LEU A 66 -4.80 -12.67 -10.68
N ILE A 67 -3.75 -13.46 -10.51
CA ILE A 67 -3.04 -13.57 -9.22
C ILE A 67 -2.45 -12.22 -8.81
N ALA A 68 -1.80 -11.51 -9.74
CA ALA A 68 -1.26 -10.18 -9.47
C ALA A 68 -2.35 -9.16 -9.12
N LEU A 69 -3.53 -9.24 -9.75
CA LEU A 69 -4.68 -8.40 -9.39
C LEU A 69 -5.18 -8.69 -7.97
N GLY A 70 -5.26 -9.98 -7.59
CA GLY A 70 -5.62 -10.40 -6.24
C GLY A 70 -4.64 -9.91 -5.18
N ILE A 71 -3.33 -10.00 -5.46
CA ILE A 71 -2.29 -9.46 -4.57
C ILE A 71 -2.44 -7.95 -4.40
N ARG A 72 -2.68 -7.19 -5.48
CA ARG A 72 -2.92 -5.75 -5.39
C ARG A 72 -4.12 -5.43 -4.49
N GLY A 73 -5.26 -6.09 -4.73
CA GLY A 73 -6.47 -5.91 -3.93
C GLY A 73 -6.26 -6.21 -2.44
N ALA A 74 -5.63 -7.33 -2.13
CA ALA A 74 -5.32 -7.73 -0.75
C ALA A 74 -4.37 -6.73 -0.07
N SER A 75 -3.34 -6.27 -0.77
CA SER A 75 -2.35 -5.32 -0.24
C SER A 75 -2.97 -3.97 0.10
N SER A 76 -3.86 -3.49 -0.77
CA SER A 76 -4.61 -2.25 -0.56
C SER A 76 -5.56 -2.39 0.64
N LEU A 77 -6.30 -3.50 0.74
CA LEU A 77 -7.18 -3.77 1.88
C LEU A 77 -6.42 -3.84 3.21
N LEU A 78 -5.21 -4.41 3.23
CA LEU A 78 -4.37 -4.46 4.44
C LEU A 78 -3.91 -3.07 4.90
N SER A 79 -3.72 -2.13 3.97
CA SER A 79 -3.25 -0.77 4.28
C SER A 79 -4.34 0.12 4.89
N LEU A 80 -5.61 -0.15 4.60
CA LEU A 80 -6.74 0.70 5.01
C LEU A 80 -6.96 0.74 6.54
N PRO A 81 -7.04 -0.39 7.28
CA PRO A 81 -7.22 -0.36 8.73
C PRO A 81 -6.11 0.39 9.47
N VAL A 82 -4.88 0.29 8.95
CA VAL A 82 -3.70 0.95 9.54
C VAL A 82 -3.76 2.45 9.29
N ALA A 83 -4.16 2.87 8.09
CA ALA A 83 -4.40 4.28 7.77
C ALA A 83 -5.47 4.86 8.69
N VAL A 84 -6.62 4.18 8.83
CA VAL A 84 -7.68 4.62 9.74
C VAL A 84 -7.16 4.72 11.17
N ARG A 85 -6.37 3.76 11.67
CA ARG A 85 -5.88 3.78 13.05
C ARG A 85 -4.94 4.93 13.35
N TYR A 86 -4.04 5.30 12.44
CA TYR A 86 -3.13 6.42 12.65
C TYR A 86 -3.79 7.79 12.41
N TRP A 87 -4.69 7.87 11.43
CA TRP A 87 -5.30 9.13 11.02
C TRP A 87 -6.62 9.42 11.75
N SER A 88 -7.24 8.44 12.43
CA SER A 88 -8.42 8.68 13.28
C SER A 88 -8.15 9.65 14.42
N TRP A 89 -6.90 9.74 14.89
CA TRP A 89 -6.50 10.76 15.85
C TRP A 89 -6.67 12.18 15.29
N LEU A 90 -6.26 12.42 14.04
CA LEU A 90 -6.38 13.73 13.38
C LEU A 90 -7.85 14.18 13.31
N PHE A 91 -8.75 13.28 12.95
CA PHE A 91 -10.19 13.57 12.89
C PHE A 91 -10.82 13.76 14.27
N ASN A 92 -10.31 13.10 15.30
CA ASN A 92 -10.81 13.27 16.68
C ASN A 92 -10.40 14.62 17.30
N GLU A 93 -9.28 15.19 16.87
CA GLU A 93 -8.82 16.50 17.34
C GLU A 93 -9.56 17.63 16.63
N ASP A 94 -9.81 17.49 15.32
CA ASP A 94 -10.55 18.46 14.50
C ASP A 94 -12.04 18.55 14.90
N MET A 95 -12.65 17.45 15.36
CA MET A 95 -14.03 17.45 15.89
C MET A 95 -14.17 17.96 17.33
N ARG A 96 -13.05 18.24 18.02
CA ARG A 96 -13.03 18.79 19.39
C ARG A 96 -12.68 20.28 19.44
N GLY A 97 -12.31 20.88 18.30
CA GLY A 97 -12.20 22.33 18.11
C GLY A 97 -13.53 22.94 17.70
#